data_AF-A0A7X6VD27-F1
#
_entry.id   AF-A0A7X6VD27-F1
#
_cell.length_a   1.000
_cell.length_b   1.000
_cell.length_c   1.000
_cell.angle_alpha   90.00
_cell.angle_beta   90.00
_cell.angle_gamma   90.00
#
_symmetry.space_group_name_H-M   'P 1'
#
loop_
_entity.id
_entity.type
_entity.pdbx_description
1 polymer ?
#
loop_
_entity_poly.entity_id
_entity_poly.type
_entity_poly.pdbx_seq_one_letter_code
_entity_poly.pdbx_strand_id
1 'polypeptide(L)' 'LRGDATLFSRWDEVEASWIFADKIIEYRGQKRFDYPNYDAGTMGPVRAFELLAMDGRKWWEV' A
#
# COMPACT_ATOMS: atom_id res chain seq x y z
N LEU A 1 27.58 -3.05 17.80
CA LEU A 1 26.56 -2.13 17.23
C LEU A 1 27.19 -0.74 17.07
N ARG A 2 27.04 -0.08 15.91
CA ARG A 2 27.69 1.23 15.64
C ARG A 2 26.84 2.44 16.05
N GLY A 3 25.64 2.25 16.57
CA GLY A 3 24.75 3.34 16.99
C GLY A 3 24.23 4.21 15.84
N ASP A 4 24.36 3.74 14.60
CA ASP A 4 23.87 4.45 13.41
C ASP A 4 22.37 4.22 13.23
N ALA A 5 21.61 5.29 13.37
CA ALA A 5 20.14 5.29 13.30
C ALA A 5 19.61 5.68 11.91
N THR A 6 20.46 5.96 10.92
CA THR A 6 20.04 6.51 9.61
C THR A 6 19.14 5.59 8.79
N LEU A 7 19.21 4.28 9.04
CA LEU A 7 18.40 3.26 8.37
C LEU A 7 17.22 2.76 9.24
N PHE A 8 16.91 3.47 10.33
CA PHE A 8 15.81 3.14 11.22
C PHE A 8 14.77 4.26 11.20
N SER A 9 13.50 3.89 11.06
CA SER A 9 12.40 4.86 11.13
C SER A 9 12.37 5.55 12.49
N ARG A 10 12.20 6.86 12.47
CA ARG A 10 12.02 7.65 13.70
C ARG A 10 10.58 7.50 14.21
N TRP A 11 10.36 7.82 15.48
CA TRP A 11 9.05 7.67 16.11
C TRP A 11 7.94 8.47 15.41
N ASP A 12 8.21 9.73 15.06
CA ASP A 12 7.30 10.62 14.34
C ASP A 12 6.94 10.09 12.94
N GLU A 13 7.90 9.46 12.25
CA GLU A 13 7.65 8.82 10.94
C GLU A 13 6.75 7.59 11.06
N VAL A 14 6.94 6.79 12.12
CA VAL A 14 6.11 5.62 12.41
C VAL A 14 4.68 6.06 12.78
N GLU A 15 4.54 7.06 13.65
CA GLU A 15 3.25 7.63 14.04
C GLU A 15 2.49 8.19 12.83
N ALA A 16 3.15 8.97 11.98
CA ALA A 16 2.54 9.51 10.76
C ALA A 16 2.09 8.40 9.78
N SER A 17 2.88 7.34 9.66
CA SER A 17 2.54 6.16 8.84
C SER A 17 1.28 5.46 9.37
N TRP A 18 1.16 5.31 10.69
CA TRP A 18 -0.02 4.70 11.33
C TRP A 18 -1.27 5.55 11.17
N ILE A 19 -1.19 6.88 11.35
CA ILE A 19 -2.32 7.79 11.15
C ILE A 19 -2.94 7.63 9.75
N PHE A 20 -2.11 7.36 8.73
CA PHE A 20 -2.59 7.10 7.38
C PHE A 20 -3.18 5.68 7.24
N ALA A 21 -2.47 4.65 7.69
CA ALA A 21 -2.89 3.25 7.57
C ALA A 21 -4.21 2.97 8.31
N ASP A 22 -4.37 3.54 9.51
CA ASP A 22 -5.55 3.32 10.36
C ASP A 22 -6.84 3.75 9.67
N LYS A 23 -6.83 4.85 8.92
CA LYS A 23 -8.00 5.31 8.15
C LYS A 23 -8.45 4.28 7.11
N ILE A 24 -7.50 3.63 6.45
CA ILE A 24 -7.79 2.59 5.44
C ILE A 24 -8.31 1.32 6.12
N ILE A 25 -7.70 0.92 7.24
CA ILE A 25 -8.09 -0.24 8.03
C ILE A 25 -9.50 -0.08 8.60
N GLU A 26 -9.80 1.09 9.16
CA GLU A 26 -11.11 1.41 9.71
C GLU A 26 -12.17 1.39 8.60
N TYR A 27 -11.90 2.03 7.46
CA TYR A 27 -12.79 1.99 6.30
C TYR A 27 -13.07 0.56 5.82
N ARG A 28 -12.04 -0.30 5.84
CA ARG A 28 -12.19 -1.73 5.53
C ARG A 28 -13.08 -2.46 6.54
N GLY A 29 -13.08 -2.04 7.80
CA GLY A 29 -13.93 -2.62 8.86
C GLY A 29 -15.42 -2.28 8.72
N GLN A 30 -15.76 -1.15 8.09
CA GLN A 30 -17.13 -0.63 8.03
C GLN A 30 -18.03 -1.36 7.02
N LYS A 31 -17.48 -2.06 6.04
CA LYS A 31 -18.27 -2.77 5.02
C LYS A 31 -17.56 -4.00 4.47
N ARG A 32 -18.34 -4.95 3.95
CA ARG A 32 -17.80 -6.10 3.20
C ARG A 32 -17.48 -5.67 1.78
N PHE A 33 -16.25 -5.92 1.34
CA PHE A 33 -15.82 -5.66 -0.02
C PHE A 33 -15.74 -6.97 -0.78
N ASP A 34 -16.11 -6.92 -2.06
CA ASP A 34 -15.72 -7.95 -3.01
C ASP A 34 -14.35 -7.55 -3.57
N TYR A 35 -13.30 -8.22 -3.11
CA TYR A 35 -11.94 -7.92 -3.51
C TYR A 35 -11.68 -8.53 -4.89
N PRO A 36 -11.07 -7.79 -5.81
CA PRO A 36 -10.71 -8.36 -7.11
C PRO A 36 -9.62 -9.43 -6.89
N ASN A 37 -9.98 -10.68 -7.14
CA ASN A 37 -9.03 -11.80 -7.11
C ASN A 37 -8.11 -11.76 -8.33
N TYR A 38 -7.00 -12.49 -8.23
CA TYR A 38 -6.00 -12.62 -9.28
C TYR A 38 -5.30 -13.98 -9.15
N ASP A 39 -4.76 -14.50 -10.25
CA ASP A 39 -4.07 -15.78 -10.25
C ASP A 39 -2.71 -15.66 -9.56
N ALA A 40 -2.32 -16.71 -8.83
CA ALA A 40 -1.03 -16.75 -8.16
C ALA A 40 0.13 -16.64 -9.17
N GLY A 41 1.14 -15.82 -8.85
CA GLY A 41 2.27 -15.54 -9.74
C GLY A 41 2.02 -14.40 -10.74
N THR A 42 0.81 -13.83 -10.79
CA THR A 42 0.54 -12.60 -11.54
C THR A 42 0.90 -11.35 -10.72
N MET A 43 0.94 -10.19 -11.38
CA MET A 43 1.18 -8.88 -10.74
C MET A 43 -0.03 -8.33 -9.96
N GLY A 44 -1.09 -9.12 -9.79
CA GLY A 44 -2.31 -8.69 -9.11
C GLY A 44 -3.49 -8.46 -10.06
N PRO A 45 -4.59 -7.90 -9.55
CA PRO A 45 -5.84 -7.76 -10.28
C PRO A 45 -5.77 -6.63 -11.33
N VAL A 46 -6.58 -6.75 -12.39
CA VAL A 46 -6.71 -5.72 -13.44
C VAL A 46 -6.99 -4.33 -12.87
N ARG A 47 -7.80 -4.25 -11.80
CA ARG A 47 -8.11 -2.98 -11.11
C ARG A 47 -6.87 -2.23 -10.59
N ALA A 48 -5.77 -2.93 -10.27
CA ALA A 48 -4.52 -2.27 -9.86
C ALA A 48 -3.83 -1.53 -11.01
N PHE A 49 -4.02 -1.98 -12.26
CA PHE A 49 -3.53 -1.31 -13.46
C PHE A 49 -4.44 -0.16 -13.88
N GLU A 50 -5.76 -0.37 -13.82
CA GLU A 50 -6.76 0.67 -14.10
C GLU A 50 -6.58 1.88 -13.19
N LEU A 51 -6.28 1.66 -11.89
CA LEU A 51 -6.02 2.72 -10.92
C LEU A 51 -4.90 3.67 -11.40
N LEU A 52 -3.79 3.13 -11.88
CA LEU A 52 -2.69 3.96 -12.40
C LEU A 52 -3.04 4.60 -13.74
N ALA A 53 -3.74 3.86 -14.61
CA ALA A 53 -4.13 4.35 -15.93
C ALA A 53 -5.07 5.57 -15.86
N MET A 54 -5.91 5.67 -14.82
CA MET A 54 -6.74 6.85 -14.55
C MET A 54 -5.90 8.13 -14.39
N ASP A 55 -4.69 8.01 -13.86
CA ASP A 55 -3.73 9.11 -13.70
C ASP A 55 -2.71 9.18 -14.85
N GLY A 56 -2.92 8.44 -15.95
CA GLY A 56 -1.99 8.36 -17.09
C GLY A 56 -0.66 7.66 -16.76
N ARG A 57 -0.63 6.85 -15.70
CA ARG A 57 0.56 6.13 -15.22
C ARG A 57 0.44 4.63 -15.52
N LYS A 58 1.57 3.92 -15.44
CA LYS A 58 1.63 2.45 -15.54
C LYS A 58 2.67 1.88 -14.59
N TRP A 59 2.51 0.60 -14.23
CA TRP A 59 3.55 -0.17 -13.56
C TRP A 59 4.74 -0.37 -14.51
N TRP A 60 5.95 -0.31 -13.97
CA TRP A 60 7.18 -0.58 -14.69
C TRP A 60 7.65 -1.98 -14.34
N GLU A 61 7.95 -2.80 -15.33
CA GLU A 61 8.66 -4.06 -15.14
C GLU A 61 10.15 -3.73 -14.94
N VAL A 62 10.75 -4.28 -13.88
CA VAL A 62 12.17 -4.18 -13.54
C VAL A 62 12.81 -5.54 -13.50
#